data_AF-Q2JBX3-F1
#
_entry.id   AF-Q2JBX3-F1
#
_cell.length_a   1.000
_cell.length_b   1.000
_cell.length_c   1.000
_cell.angle_alpha   90.00
_cell.angle_beta   90.00
_cell.angle_gamma   90.00
#
_symmetry.space_group_name_H-M   'P 1'
#
loop_
_entity.id
_entity.type
_entity.pdbx_description
1 polymer ?
#
loop_
_entity_poly.entity_id
_entity_poly.type
_entity_poly.pdbx_seq_one_letter_code
_entity_poly.pdbx_strand_id
1 'polypeptide(L)'
;MFEATKGLAERLRQLGGSQLDGAALVDYCFAVKTGSLRINAFRTETEISEHTGFANLLKGVFGTFRNPPAHTPRATAGWTITEPDALDLFSTLSLLHRRLDSATTVSRP
;
A
#
# COMPACT_ATOMS: atom_id res chain seq x y z
N MET A 1 13.75 -4.91 -3.27
CA MET A 1 12.78 -4.31 -2.32
C MET A 1 12.08 -3.09 -2.91
N PHE A 2 12.78 -2.00 -3.25
CA PHE A 2 12.14 -0.80 -3.82
C PHE A 2 11.31 -1.08 -5.08
N GLU A 3 11.81 -1.90 -6.01
CA GLU A 3 11.04 -2.31 -7.20
C GLU A 3 9.78 -3.11 -6.85
N ALA A 4 9.82 -3.95 -5.81
CA ALA A 4 8.65 -4.68 -5.35
C ALA A 4 7.59 -3.73 -4.75
N THR A 5 8.03 -2.74 -3.96
CA THR A 5 7.15 -1.68 -3.45
C THR A 5 6.55 -0.83 -4.57
N LYS A 6 7.34 -0.48 -5.60
CA LYS A 6 6.83 0.21 -6.80
C LYS A 6 5.81 -0.64 -7.56
N GLY A 7 6.06 -1.94 -7.69
CA GLY A 7 5.11 -2.88 -8.32
C GLY A 7 3.77 -2.94 -7.59
N LEU A 8 3.78 -2.89 -6.25
CA LEU A 8 2.54 -2.79 -5.46
C LEU A 8 1.80 -1.48 -5.70
N ALA A 9 2.51 -0.34 -5.75
CA ALA A 9 1.90 0.95 -6.07
C ALA A 9 1.30 0.98 -7.48
N GLU A 10 2.02 0.40 -8.45
CA GLU A 10 1.53 0.30 -9.84
C GLU A 10 0.28 -0.56 -9.93
N ARG A 11 0.25 -1.68 -9.22
CA ARG A 11 -0.94 -2.52 -9.13
C ARG A 11 -2.14 -1.77 -8.53
N LEU A 12 -1.93 -0.96 -7.50
CA LEU A 12 -2.99 -0.12 -6.93
C LEU A 12 -3.50 0.92 -7.91
N ARG A 13 -2.62 1.53 -8.72
CA ARG A 13 -3.02 2.45 -9.79
C ARG A 13 -3.91 1.77 -10.82
N GLN A 14 -3.54 0.56 -11.24
CA GLN A 14 -4.30 -0.24 -12.21
C GLN A 14 -5.67 -0.65 -11.66
N LEU A 15 -5.73 -1.17 -10.42
CA LEU A 15 -6.99 -1.57 -9.79
C LEU A 15 -7.88 -0.38 -9.47
N GLY A 16 -7.30 0.69 -8.95
CA GLY A 16 -8.03 1.87 -8.51
C GLY A 16 -8.40 2.83 -9.63
N GLY A 17 -7.72 2.80 -10.77
CA GLY A 17 -7.88 3.76 -11.86
C GLY A 17 -7.35 5.16 -11.51
N SER A 18 -6.18 5.23 -10.85
CA SER A 18 -5.57 6.49 -10.41
C SER A 18 -4.14 6.62 -10.91
N GLN A 19 -3.65 7.85 -11.05
CA GLN A 19 -2.25 8.16 -11.34
C GLN A 19 -1.52 8.76 -10.12
N LEU A 20 -2.16 8.73 -8.95
CA LEU A 20 -1.57 9.23 -7.70
C LEU A 20 -0.45 8.30 -7.20
N ASP A 21 0.24 8.76 -6.15
CA ASP A 21 1.30 7.98 -5.49
C ASP A 21 1.24 8.09 -3.96
N GLY A 22 1.97 7.20 -3.30
CA GLY A 22 2.13 7.16 -1.85
C GLY A 22 0.80 7.13 -1.08
N ALA A 23 0.71 7.93 -0.02
CA ALA A 23 -0.50 7.99 0.80
C ALA A 23 -1.74 8.47 0.03
N ALA A 24 -1.57 9.39 -0.91
CA ALA A 24 -2.68 9.90 -1.72
C ALA A 24 -3.31 8.82 -2.61
N LEU A 25 -2.49 7.93 -3.17
CA LEU A 25 -2.98 6.76 -3.90
C LEU A 25 -3.76 5.82 -2.99
N VAL A 26 -3.26 5.55 -1.78
CA VAL A 26 -3.94 4.67 -0.82
C VAL A 26 -5.28 5.27 -0.38
N ASP A 27 -5.31 6.57 -0.09
CA ASP A 27 -6.56 7.28 0.25
C ASP A 27 -7.55 7.27 -0.90
N TYR A 28 -7.06 7.48 -2.12
CA TYR A 28 -7.89 7.36 -3.32
C TYR A 28 -8.52 5.97 -3.42
N CYS A 29 -7.77 4.91 -3.15
CA CYS A 29 -8.28 3.54 -3.27
C CYS A 29 -9.16 3.12 -2.10
N PHE A 30 -8.83 3.45 -0.84
CA PHE A 30 -9.39 2.80 0.35
C PHE A 30 -10.06 3.75 1.35
N ALA A 31 -10.28 5.01 1.01
CA ALA A 31 -11.04 5.90 1.88
C ALA A 31 -12.43 5.33 2.19
N VAL A 32 -12.87 5.44 3.46
CA VAL A 32 -14.15 4.88 3.93
C VAL A 32 -15.33 5.37 3.10
N LYS A 33 -15.35 6.64 2.70
CA LYS A 33 -16.48 7.23 1.97
C LYS A 33 -16.27 7.34 0.45
N THR A 34 -15.03 7.51 0.01
CA THR A 34 -14.70 7.90 -1.37
C THR A 34 -13.74 6.93 -2.07
N GLY A 35 -13.34 5.85 -1.40
CA GLY A 35 -12.41 4.85 -1.95
C GLY A 35 -13.00 4.14 -3.17
N SER A 36 -12.15 3.81 -4.14
CA SER A 36 -12.52 3.02 -5.33
C SER A 36 -12.41 1.51 -5.16
N LEU A 37 -11.86 1.02 -4.04
CA LEU A 37 -11.64 -0.40 -3.76
C LEU A 37 -12.18 -0.79 -2.39
N ARG A 38 -12.62 -2.05 -2.25
CA ARG A 38 -12.98 -2.72 -0.99
C ARG A 38 -12.24 -4.05 -0.87
N ILE A 39 -11.77 -4.37 0.33
CA ILE A 39 -11.01 -5.63 0.58
C ILE A 39 -11.88 -6.74 1.18
N ASN A 40 -13.12 -6.40 1.55
CA ASN A 40 -14.12 -7.25 2.18
C ASN A 40 -15.52 -6.67 1.86
N ALA A 41 -16.58 -7.22 2.47
CA ALA A 41 -17.96 -6.81 2.14
C ALA A 41 -18.32 -5.39 2.63
N PHE A 42 -17.53 -4.80 3.53
CA PHE A 42 -17.69 -3.44 4.02
C PHE A 42 -19.09 -3.14 4.63
N ARG A 43 -19.66 -4.09 5.38
CA ARG A 43 -21.01 -4.00 5.97
C ARG A 43 -20.99 -3.75 7.47
N THR A 44 -20.06 -4.39 8.17
CA THR A 44 -19.95 -4.35 9.62
C THR A 44 -18.84 -3.40 10.08
N GLU A 45 -18.92 -2.95 11.34
CA GLU A 45 -17.87 -2.13 11.94
C GLU A 45 -16.50 -2.83 11.93
N THR A 46 -16.49 -4.15 12.17
CA THR A 46 -15.28 -4.98 12.08
C THR A 46 -14.67 -4.95 10.68
N GLU A 47 -15.48 -5.11 9.64
CA GLU A 47 -15.00 -5.05 8.25
C GLU A 47 -14.49 -3.66 7.86
N ILE A 48 -15.17 -2.60 8.32
CA ILE A 48 -14.74 -1.22 8.08
C ILE A 48 -13.41 -0.94 8.78
N SER A 49 -13.25 -1.42 10.01
CA SER A 49 -12.01 -1.32 10.77
C SER A 49 -10.86 -2.08 10.11
N GLU A 50 -11.11 -3.33 9.67
CA GLU A 50 -10.14 -4.13 8.93
C GLU A 50 -9.71 -3.45 7.62
N HIS A 51 -10.67 -2.90 6.88
CA HIS A 51 -10.42 -2.15 5.65
C HIS A 51 -9.55 -0.91 5.89
N THR A 52 -9.87 -0.15 6.94
CA THR A 52 -9.11 1.04 7.32
C THR A 52 -7.71 0.68 7.82
N GLY A 53 -7.57 -0.39 8.59
CA GLY A 53 -6.30 -0.92 9.07
C GLY A 53 -5.39 -1.35 7.91
N PHE A 54 -5.95 -2.02 6.91
CA PHE A 54 -5.22 -2.39 5.69
C PHE A 54 -4.72 -1.16 4.92
N ALA A 55 -5.55 -0.12 4.77
CA ALA A 55 -5.13 1.14 4.16
C ALA A 55 -3.97 1.78 4.94
N ASN A 56 -4.03 1.79 6.27
CA ASN A 56 -2.95 2.33 7.10
C ASN A 56 -1.66 1.51 6.97
N LEU A 57 -1.74 0.18 6.86
CA LEU A 57 -0.58 -0.67 6.60
C LEU A 57 0.09 -0.34 5.26
N LEU A 58 -0.69 -0.15 4.20
CA LEU A 58 -0.18 0.29 2.90
C LEU A 58 0.52 1.65 2.98
N LYS A 59 -0.07 2.62 3.68
CA LYS A 59 0.56 3.92 3.90
C LYS A 59 1.87 3.80 4.68
N GLY A 60 1.91 2.92 5.68
CA GLY A 60 3.13 2.62 6.45
C GLY A 60 4.22 2.03 5.56
N VAL A 61 3.90 0.99 4.79
CA VAL A 61 4.85 0.36 3.86
C VAL A 61 5.35 1.35 2.82
N PHE A 62 4.45 2.09 2.18
CA PHE A 62 4.85 3.12 1.23
C PHE A 62 5.68 4.20 1.89
N GLY A 63 5.29 4.73 3.05
CA GLY A 63 6.02 5.78 3.76
C GLY A 63 7.42 5.38 4.21
N THR A 64 7.58 4.15 4.71
CA THR A 64 8.85 3.59 5.22
C THR A 64 9.79 3.20 4.09
N PHE A 65 9.28 2.51 3.07
CA PHE A 65 10.09 1.97 1.97
C PHE A 65 9.96 2.79 0.68
N ARG A 66 9.69 4.11 0.81
CA ARG A 66 9.81 5.02 -0.34
C ARG A 66 11.21 4.92 -0.88
N ASN A 67 11.33 4.90 -2.21
CA ASN A 67 12.61 5.09 -2.87
C ASN A 67 13.10 6.52 -2.56
N PRO A 68 14.02 6.75 -1.61
CA PRO A 68 14.60 8.08 -1.45
C PRO A 68 15.35 8.34 -2.76
N PRO A 69 15.35 9.57 -3.30
CA PRO A 69 16.12 9.82 -4.50
C PRO A 69 17.56 9.33 -4.28
N ALA A 70 18.03 8.46 -5.17
CA ALA A 70 19.39 7.87 -5.14
C ALA A 70 20.52 8.92 -5.17
N HIS A 71 20.15 10.21 -5.20
CA HIS A 71 21.01 11.38 -5.26
C HIS A 71 21.17 12.09 -3.90
N THR A 72 20.63 11.56 -2.80
CA THR A 72 20.85 12.13 -1.46
C THR A 72 21.63 11.17 -0.55
N PRO A 73 22.99 11.15 -0.66
CA PRO A 73 23.86 10.26 0.13
C PRO A 73 23.72 10.38 1.65
N ARG A 74 23.14 11.47 2.17
CA ARG A 74 23.09 11.76 3.61
C ARG A 74 21.80 11.30 4.32
N ALA A 75 20.70 11.08 3.62
CA ALA A 75 19.43 10.69 4.28
C ALA A 75 19.38 9.19 4.63
N THR A 76 20.16 8.36 3.93
CA THR A 76 20.21 6.91 4.10
C THR A 76 21.50 6.42 4.75
N ALA A 77 22.41 7.31 5.14
CA ALA A 77 23.74 6.97 5.68
C ALA A 77 23.72 6.15 6.99
N GLY A 78 22.56 6.01 7.64
CA GLY A 78 22.35 5.11 8.79
C GLY A 78 21.18 4.13 8.62
N TRP A 79 20.54 4.09 7.44
CA TRP A 79 19.43 3.17 7.20
C TRP A 79 19.94 1.91 6.50
N THR A 80 20.45 0.99 7.32
CA THR A 80 20.89 -0.33 6.88
C THR A 80 19.70 -1.28 6.94
N ILE A 81 19.25 -1.76 5.79
CA ILE A 81 18.27 -2.86 5.74
C ILE A 81 19.05 -4.16 5.73
N THR A 82 18.82 -5.02 6.71
CA THR A 82 19.44 -6.35 6.79
C THR A 82 18.71 -7.35 5.87
N GLU A 83 19.31 -8.51 5.63
CA GLU A 83 18.65 -9.59 4.88
C GLU A 83 17.33 -10.06 5.55
N PRO A 84 17.27 -10.28 6.88
CA PRO A 84 15.99 -10.55 7.56
C PRO A 84 14.93 -9.47 7.34
N ASP A 85 15.29 -8.19 7.45
CA ASP A 85 14.36 -7.08 7.21
C ASP A 85 13.80 -7.12 5.78
N ALA A 86 14.64 -7.51 4.82
CA ALA A 86 14.23 -7.66 3.43
C ALA A 86 13.23 -8.81 3.23
N LEU A 87 13.47 -9.95 3.87
CA LEU A 87 12.57 -11.11 3.85
C LEU A 87 11.22 -10.78 4.50
N ASP A 88 11.22 -10.06 5.62
CA ASP A 88 10.00 -9.62 6.29
C ASP A 88 9.21 -8.62 5.44
N LEU A 89 9.90 -7.70 4.76
CA LEU A 89 9.28 -6.80 3.80
C LEU A 89 8.65 -7.59 2.64
N PHE A 90 9.37 -8.53 2.04
CA PHE A 90 8.81 -9.32 0.94
C PHE A 90 7.61 -10.17 1.38
N SER A 91 7.65 -10.70 2.60
CA SER A 91 6.51 -11.41 3.20
C SER A 91 5.31 -10.49 3.39
N THR A 92 5.55 -9.27 3.87
CA THR A 92 4.52 -8.22 4.02
C THR A 92 3.93 -7.82 2.67
N LEU A 93 4.77 -7.54 1.66
CA LEU A 93 4.31 -7.22 0.31
C LEU A 93 3.49 -8.37 -0.29
N SER A 94 3.91 -9.61 -0.07
CA SER A 94 3.19 -10.81 -0.51
C SER A 94 1.81 -10.91 0.14
N LEU A 95 1.69 -10.60 1.44
CA LEU A 95 0.40 -10.52 2.14
C LEU A 95 -0.50 -9.43 1.53
N LEU A 96 0.06 -8.24 1.28
CA LEU A 96 -0.69 -7.12 0.71
C LEU A 96 -1.22 -7.47 -0.69
N HIS A 97 -0.40 -8.11 -1.53
CA HIS A 97 -0.84 -8.59 -2.84
C HIS A 97 -1.99 -9.59 -2.76
N ARG A 98 -1.92 -10.59 -1.86
CA ARG A 98 -3.01 -11.56 -1.66
C ARG A 98 -4.32 -10.89 -1.24
N ARG A 99 -4.23 -9.87 -0.39
CA ARG A 99 -5.40 -9.09 0.05
C ARG A 99 -5.99 -8.28 -1.09
N LEU A 100 -5.16 -7.77 -2.00
CA LEU A 100 -5.61 -7.12 -3.23
C LEU A 100 -6.21 -8.08 -4.25
N ASP A 101 -5.80 -9.36 -4.27
CA ASP A 101 -6.40 -10.39 -5.15
C ASP A 101 -7.90 -10.58 -4.84
N SER A 102 -8.30 -10.39 -3.59
CA SER A 102 -9.70 -10.48 -3.15
C SER A 102 -10.43 -9.13 -3.14
N ALA A 103 -9.77 -8.05 -3.56
CA ALA A 103 -10.38 -6.72 -3.54
C ALA A 103 -11.37 -6.52 -4.70
N THR A 104 -12.45 -5.80 -4.44
CA THR A 104 -13.47 -5.46 -5.43
C THR A 104 -13.48 -3.97 -5.71
N THR A 105 -13.72 -3.61 -6.96
CA THR A 105 -13.91 -2.21 -7.38
C THR A 105 -15.30 -1.72 -6.99
N VAL A 106 -15.38 -0.51 -6.48
CA VAL A 106 -16.64 0.16 -6.15
C VAL A 106 -16.76 1.47 -6.91
N SER A 107 -17.98 1.80 -7.34
CA SER A 107 -18.24 3.10 -7.97
C SER A 107 -18.00 4.20 -6.94
N ARG A 108 -17.15 5.16 -7.29
CA ARG A 108 -16.99 6.37 -6.49
C ARG A 108 -18.25 7.24 -6.62
N PRO A 109 -18.68 7.92 -5.56
CA PRO A 109 -19.71 8.95 -5.64
C PRO A 109 -19.20 10.20 -6.40
#